data_AF-A0A1F8LMT3-F1
#
_entry.id   AF-A0A1F8LMT3-F1
#
_cell.length_a   1.000
_cell.length_b   1.000
_cell.length_c   1.000
_cell.angle_alpha   90.00
_cell.angle_beta   90.00
_cell.angle_gamma   90.00
#
_symmetry.space_group_name_H-M   'P 1'
#
loop_
_entity.id
_entity.type
_entity.pdbx_description
1 polymer ?
#
loop_
_entity_poly.entity_id
_entity_poly.type
_entity_poly.pdbx_seq_one_letter_code
_entity_poly.pdbx_strand_id
1 'polypeptide(L)'
;MLTESSHAHHARLIPHVDQLVVTAEMVGQVPAAVLMDRLDEDHRFIVGQLVPHMEAAEAGLYPALERLLQDTRSMKPMRDEHARLRRLIRELGRLHGKLHAGDFGRGEEFALRRILYRMYAILKVHLAEEEHYLPVLEHNLSDEETAALARALEHATTEPL
;
A
#
# COMPACT_ATOMS: atom_id res chain seq x y z
N MET A 1 -7.68 15.40 -13.87
CA MET A 1 -8.65 14.31 -14.15
C MET A 1 -8.46 13.19 -13.13
N LEU A 2 -9.45 12.34 -12.84
CA LEU A 2 -9.36 11.33 -11.76
C LEU A 2 -8.23 10.34 -12.03
N THR A 3 -8.20 9.79 -13.24
CA THR A 3 -7.16 8.85 -13.68
C THR A 3 -5.78 9.49 -13.58
N GLU A 4 -5.63 10.73 -14.04
CA GLU A 4 -4.35 11.46 -13.98
C GLU A 4 -3.86 11.68 -12.54
N SER A 5 -4.76 12.08 -11.63
CA SER A 5 -4.42 12.29 -10.21
C SER A 5 -4.00 10.99 -9.53
N SER A 6 -4.75 9.91 -9.77
CA SER A 6 -4.47 8.60 -9.19
C SER A 6 -3.21 7.95 -9.80
N HIS A 7 -2.97 8.06 -11.11
CA HIS A 7 -1.69 7.68 -11.74
C HIS A 7 -0.51 8.42 -11.09
N ALA A 8 -0.64 9.74 -10.90
CA ALA A 8 0.40 10.53 -10.26
C ALA A 8 0.60 10.11 -8.79
N HIS A 9 -0.46 9.69 -8.11
CA HIS A 9 -0.38 9.14 -6.76
C HIS A 9 0.36 7.80 -6.72
N HIS A 10 -0.03 6.83 -7.55
CA HIS A 10 0.64 5.53 -7.63
C HIS A 10 2.11 5.66 -8.05
N ALA A 11 2.42 6.60 -8.95
CA ALA A 11 3.81 6.90 -9.33
C ALA A 11 4.67 7.36 -8.13
N ARG A 12 4.07 7.93 -7.07
CA ARG A 12 4.77 8.25 -5.82
C ARG A 12 4.91 7.03 -4.90
N LEU A 13 3.94 6.11 -4.88
CA LEU A 13 4.01 4.89 -4.06
C LEU A 13 5.01 3.87 -4.61
N ILE A 14 5.03 3.68 -5.93
CA ILE A 14 5.79 2.62 -6.60
C ILE A 14 7.29 2.59 -6.22
N PRO A 15 8.03 3.73 -6.19
CA PRO A 15 9.42 3.71 -5.77
C PRO A 15 9.63 3.13 -4.37
N HIS A 16 8.73 3.45 -3.42
CA HIS A 16 8.79 2.91 -2.06
C HIS A 16 8.41 1.43 -2.02
N VAL A 17 7.49 0.98 -2.87
CA VAL A 17 7.19 -0.45 -3.02
C VAL A 17 8.40 -1.21 -3.55
N ASP A 18 9.07 -0.68 -4.57
CA ASP A 18 10.27 -1.29 -5.15
C ASP A 18 11.42 -1.36 -4.13
N GLN A 19 11.50 -0.36 -3.25
CA GLN A 19 12.46 -0.32 -2.14
C GLN A 19 12.30 -1.46 -1.12
N LEU A 20 11.12 -2.08 -0.99
CA LEU A 20 10.90 -3.22 -0.09
C LEU A 20 11.78 -4.42 -0.45
N VAL A 21 12.03 -4.65 -1.75
CA VAL A 21 12.92 -5.71 -2.22
C VAL A 21 14.35 -5.41 -1.83
N VAL A 22 14.79 -4.15 -1.96
CA VAL A 22 16.13 -3.74 -1.53
C VAL A 22 16.31 -3.98 -0.03
N THR A 23 15.32 -3.56 0.78
CA THR A 23 15.34 -3.83 2.23
C THR A 23 15.39 -5.33 2.51
N ALA A 24 14.65 -6.16 1.77
CA ALA A 24 14.66 -7.61 1.93
C ALA A 24 16.05 -8.22 1.66
N GLU A 25 16.77 -7.74 0.66
CA GLU A 25 18.13 -8.22 0.36
C GLU A 25 19.16 -7.77 1.39
N MET A 26 18.94 -6.64 2.08
CA MET A 26 19.81 -6.17 3.16
C MET A 26 19.74 -7.06 4.41
N VAL A 27 18.60 -7.73 4.65
CA VAL A 27 18.38 -8.53 5.86
C VAL A 27 19.43 -9.63 6.00
N GLY A 28 20.17 -9.61 7.11
CA GLY A 28 21.27 -10.53 7.42
C GLY A 28 22.56 -10.29 6.61
N GLN A 29 22.59 -9.25 5.76
CA GLN A 29 23.76 -8.89 4.94
C GLN A 29 24.44 -7.61 5.42
N VAL A 30 23.71 -6.75 6.15
CA VAL A 30 24.21 -5.46 6.65
C VAL A 30 24.15 -5.40 8.18
N PRO A 31 24.89 -4.47 8.83
CA PRO A 31 24.77 -4.25 10.27
C PRO A 31 23.33 -3.91 10.68
N ALA A 32 22.92 -4.37 11.87
CA ALA A 32 21.56 -4.19 12.37
C ALA A 32 21.12 -2.71 12.40
N ALA A 33 22.01 -1.78 12.73
CA ALA A 33 21.71 -0.34 12.71
C ALA A 33 21.32 0.16 11.30
N VAL A 34 22.02 -0.30 10.26
CA VAL A 34 21.73 0.08 8.87
C VAL A 34 20.40 -0.51 8.41
N LEU A 35 20.10 -1.75 8.80
CA LEU A 35 18.80 -2.37 8.54
C LEU A 35 17.66 -1.63 9.27
N MET A 36 17.91 -1.19 10.50
CA MET A 36 16.95 -0.50 11.34
C MET A 36 16.57 0.86 10.75
N ASP A 37 17.55 1.69 10.37
CA ASP A 37 17.30 2.97 9.70
C ASP A 37 16.45 2.79 8.45
N ARG A 38 16.76 1.75 7.66
CA ARG A 38 16.01 1.44 6.46
C ARG A 38 14.57 0.98 6.76
N LEU A 39 14.41 0.12 7.77
CA LEU A 39 13.09 -0.37 8.16
C LEU A 39 12.23 0.75 8.78
N ASP A 40 12.84 1.76 9.42
CA ASP A 40 12.16 2.97 9.88
C ASP A 40 11.59 3.78 8.71
N GLU A 41 12.33 3.92 7.61
CA GLU A 41 11.86 4.56 6.39
C GLU A 41 10.68 3.81 5.77
N ASP A 42 10.80 2.49 5.60
CA ASP A 42 9.74 1.64 5.08
C ASP A 42 8.48 1.71 5.96
N HIS A 43 8.65 1.68 7.29
CA HIS A 43 7.54 1.79 8.24
C HIS A 43 6.83 3.15 8.14
N ARG A 44 7.59 4.25 8.03
CA ARG A 44 7.01 5.60 7.87
C ARG A 44 6.22 5.72 6.56
N PHE A 45 6.75 5.18 5.47
CA PHE A 45 6.01 5.10 4.21
C PHE A 45 4.72 4.28 4.35
N ILE A 46 4.80 3.09 4.95
CA ILE A 46 3.66 2.19 5.07
C ILE A 46 2.53 2.84 5.88
N VAL A 47 2.86 3.41 7.04
CA VAL A 47 1.86 4.01 7.92
C VAL A 47 1.37 5.36 7.39
N GLY A 48 2.25 6.16 6.81
CA GLY A 48 1.93 7.53 6.42
C GLY A 48 1.36 7.69 5.01
N GLN A 49 1.53 6.71 4.13
CA GLN A 49 1.09 6.82 2.74
C GLN A 49 0.32 5.59 2.28
N LEU A 50 0.87 4.39 2.48
CA LEU A 50 0.24 3.17 1.96
C LEU A 50 -1.07 2.83 2.66
N VAL A 51 -1.11 2.87 4.00
CA VAL A 51 -2.33 2.60 4.77
C VAL A 51 -3.43 3.62 4.44
N PRO A 52 -3.15 4.94 4.45
CA PRO A 52 -4.15 5.94 4.04
C PRO A 52 -4.64 5.76 2.60
N HIS A 53 -3.77 5.40 1.64
CA HIS A 53 -4.18 5.04 0.27
C HIS A 53 -5.23 3.92 0.27
N MET A 54 -4.93 2.81 0.96
CA MET A 54 -5.83 1.65 1.04
C MET A 54 -7.19 2.01 1.67
N GLU A 55 -7.20 2.86 2.69
CA GLU A 55 -8.42 3.29 3.37
C GLU A 55 -9.26 4.22 2.50
N ALA A 56 -8.61 5.14 1.77
CA ALA A 56 -9.28 6.04 0.84
C ALA A 56 -9.95 5.28 -0.31
N ALA A 57 -9.26 4.30 -0.88
CA ALA A 57 -9.82 3.44 -1.92
C ALA A 57 -11.03 2.63 -1.40
N GLU A 58 -10.94 2.07 -0.18
CA GLU A 58 -12.05 1.34 0.44
C GLU A 58 -13.27 2.23 0.77
N ALA A 59 -13.05 3.48 1.14
CA ALA A 59 -14.11 4.42 1.51
C ALA A 59 -14.76 5.10 0.30
N GLY A 60 -14.01 5.34 -0.78
CA GLY A 60 -14.47 6.08 -1.95
C GLY A 60 -14.56 5.24 -3.22
N LEU A 61 -13.42 4.69 -3.65
CA LEU A 61 -13.27 4.04 -4.95
C LEU A 61 -14.14 2.78 -5.07
N TYR A 62 -14.05 1.88 -4.09
CA TYR A 62 -14.73 0.58 -4.16
C TYR A 62 -16.26 0.71 -4.14
N PRO A 63 -16.88 1.53 -3.26
CA PRO A 63 -18.32 1.76 -3.31
C PRO A 63 -18.80 2.35 -4.64
N ALA A 64 -18.00 3.23 -5.27
CA ALA A 64 -18.34 3.80 -6.57
C ALA A 64 -18.37 2.73 -7.67
N LEU A 65 -17.37 1.83 -7.69
CA LEU A 65 -17.31 0.70 -8.62
C LEU A 65 -18.45 -0.30 -8.38
N GLU A 66 -18.73 -0.65 -7.13
CA GLU A 66 -19.81 -1.58 -6.78
C GLU A 66 -21.18 -1.06 -7.19
N ARG A 67 -21.42 0.25 -7.02
CA ARG A 67 -22.63 0.92 -7.48
C ARG A 67 -22.74 0.89 -9.00
N LEU A 68 -21.65 1.18 -9.71
CA LEU A 68 -21.60 1.17 -11.17
C LEU A 68 -21.84 -0.23 -11.75
N LEU A 69 -21.22 -1.25 -11.16
CA LEU A 69 -21.33 -2.64 -11.58
C LEU A 69 -22.60 -3.34 -11.09
N GLN A 70 -23.39 -2.69 -10.24
CA GLN A 70 -24.58 -3.25 -9.59
C GLN A 70 -24.32 -4.56 -8.85
N ASP A 71 -23.10 -4.72 -8.33
CA ASP A 71 -22.68 -5.88 -7.54
C ASP A 71 -21.84 -5.42 -6.34
N THR A 72 -22.42 -5.54 -5.15
CA THR A 72 -21.81 -5.17 -3.85
C THR A 72 -20.64 -6.07 -3.45
N ARG A 73 -20.32 -7.10 -4.24
CA ARG A 73 -19.18 -7.99 -4.02
C ARG A 73 -18.12 -7.87 -5.09
N SER A 74 -18.32 -7.02 -6.10
CA SER A 74 -17.39 -6.88 -7.23
C SER A 74 -15.98 -6.48 -6.75
N MET A 75 -15.88 -5.65 -5.71
CA MET A 75 -14.60 -5.23 -5.11
C MET A 75 -14.17 -6.08 -3.91
N LYS A 76 -14.75 -7.27 -3.72
CA LYS A 76 -14.30 -8.21 -2.69
C LYS A 76 -12.83 -8.63 -2.89
N PRO A 77 -12.33 -8.93 -4.11
CA PRO A 77 -10.93 -9.29 -4.32
C PRO A 77 -9.96 -8.22 -3.80
N MET A 78 -10.16 -6.96 -4.17
CA MET A 78 -9.35 -5.83 -3.69
C MET A 78 -9.34 -5.71 -2.16
N ARG A 79 -10.49 -5.90 -1.50
CA ARG A 79 -10.57 -5.90 -0.02
C ARG A 79 -9.87 -7.11 0.61
N ASP A 80 -9.91 -8.28 -0.02
CA ASP A 80 -9.18 -9.45 0.46
C ASP A 80 -7.66 -9.23 0.37
N GLU A 81 -7.18 -8.54 -0.66
CA GLU A 81 -5.78 -8.12 -0.78
C GLU A 81 -5.38 -7.13 0.30
N HIS A 82 -6.18 -6.09 0.52
CA HIS A 82 -5.97 -5.15 1.62
C HIS A 82 -5.96 -5.85 2.98
N ALA A 83 -6.85 -6.80 3.22
CA ALA A 83 -6.86 -7.59 4.45
C ALA A 83 -5.58 -8.42 4.64
N ARG A 84 -5.00 -8.93 3.54
CA ARG A 84 -3.69 -9.62 3.56
C ARG A 84 -2.56 -8.64 3.84
N LEU A 85 -2.53 -7.47 3.18
CA LEU A 85 -1.54 -6.42 3.42
C LEU A 85 -1.58 -5.96 4.89
N ARG A 86 -2.77 -5.68 5.45
CA ARG A 86 -2.89 -5.31 6.87
C ARG A 86 -2.35 -6.36 7.83
N ARG A 87 -2.47 -7.67 7.50
CA ARG A 87 -1.86 -8.75 8.30
C ARG A 87 -0.34 -8.69 8.22
N LEU A 88 0.22 -8.49 7.02
CA LEU A 88 1.66 -8.36 6.79
C LEU A 88 2.23 -7.12 7.50
N ILE A 89 1.54 -5.98 7.43
CA ILE A 89 1.94 -4.73 8.09
C ILE A 89 2.01 -4.90 9.61
N ARG A 90 1.04 -5.59 10.22
CA ARG A 90 1.11 -5.90 11.66
C ARG A 90 2.28 -6.82 12.02
N GLU A 91 2.56 -7.82 11.19
CA GLU A 91 3.70 -8.72 11.41
C GLU A 91 5.03 -7.98 11.24
N LEU A 92 5.11 -7.06 10.25
CA LEU A 92 6.23 -6.17 10.03
C LEU A 92 6.48 -5.28 11.24
N GLY A 93 5.46 -4.61 11.77
CA GLY A 93 5.57 -3.76 12.97
C GLY A 93 6.07 -4.52 14.20
N ARG A 94 5.67 -5.79 14.36
CA ARG A 94 6.19 -6.65 15.43
C ARG A 94 7.68 -6.95 15.26
N LEU A 95 8.12 -7.26 14.03
CA LEU A 95 9.54 -7.53 13.73
C LEU A 95 10.40 -6.27 13.83
N HIS A 96 9.86 -5.14 13.42
CA HIS A 96 10.45 -3.83 13.59
C HIS A 96 10.70 -3.51 15.08
N GLY A 97 9.70 -3.70 15.94
CA GLY A 97 9.88 -3.55 17.40
C GLY A 97 10.91 -4.51 18.00
N LYS A 98 10.98 -5.75 17.50
CA LYS A 98 12.01 -6.73 17.90
C LYS A 98 13.42 -6.29 17.51
N LEU A 99 13.58 -5.73 16.31
CA LEU A 99 14.85 -5.18 15.84
C LEU A 99 15.33 -4.05 16.75
N HIS A 100 14.45 -3.10 17.07
CA HIS A 100 14.74 -2.01 18.02
C HIS A 100 15.07 -2.50 19.44
N ALA A 101 14.45 -3.59 19.89
CA ALA A 101 14.73 -4.20 21.19
C ALA A 101 16.01 -5.05 21.25
N GLY A 102 16.68 -5.26 20.11
CA GLY A 102 17.84 -6.17 20.01
C GLY A 102 17.49 -7.66 20.08
N ASP A 103 16.20 -8.03 20.07
CA ASP A 103 15.70 -9.41 20.01
C ASP A 103 15.46 -9.85 18.56
N PHE A 104 16.52 -9.76 17.75
CA PHE A 104 16.43 -9.97 16.31
C PHE A 104 17.49 -10.95 15.84
N GLY A 105 17.09 -12.22 15.74
CA GLY A 105 17.95 -13.32 15.29
C GLY A 105 17.62 -13.80 13.88
N ARG A 106 18.26 -14.90 13.50
CA ARG A 106 18.12 -15.51 12.17
C ARG A 106 16.66 -15.88 11.83
N GLY A 107 15.86 -16.25 12.82
CA GLY A 107 14.42 -16.56 12.61
C GLY A 107 13.64 -15.33 12.19
N GLU A 108 13.84 -14.22 12.90
CA GLU A 108 13.27 -12.90 12.60
C GLU A 108 13.75 -12.36 11.24
N GLU A 109 15.03 -12.54 10.90
CA GLU A 109 15.58 -12.20 9.59
C GLU A 109 14.81 -12.90 8.45
N PHE A 110 14.66 -14.22 8.53
CA PHE A 110 13.90 -14.96 7.51
C PHE A 110 12.43 -14.53 7.44
N ALA A 111 11.81 -14.27 8.59
CA ALA A 111 10.43 -13.79 8.64
C ALA A 111 10.31 -12.41 7.98
N LEU A 112 11.23 -11.48 8.27
CA LEU A 112 11.24 -10.13 7.72
C LEU A 112 11.41 -10.16 6.19
N ARG A 113 12.41 -10.90 5.69
CA ARG A 113 12.61 -11.09 4.23
C ARG A 113 11.32 -11.56 3.55
N ARG A 114 10.72 -12.62 4.10
CA ARG A 114 9.49 -13.21 3.55
C ARG A 114 8.34 -12.21 3.51
N ILE A 115 8.17 -11.38 4.54
CA ILE A 115 7.11 -10.37 4.58
C ILE A 115 7.35 -9.30 3.51
N LEU A 116 8.58 -8.78 3.41
CA LEU A 116 8.93 -7.73 2.46
C LEU A 116 8.69 -8.16 1.00
N TYR A 117 9.12 -9.36 0.60
CA TYR A 117 8.83 -9.85 -0.76
C TYR A 117 7.33 -10.10 -0.99
N ARG A 118 6.59 -10.59 0.01
CA ARG A 118 5.14 -10.80 -0.11
C ARG A 118 4.40 -9.49 -0.27
N MET A 119 4.80 -8.47 0.49
CA MET A 119 4.24 -7.11 0.36
C MET A 119 4.54 -6.55 -1.01
N TYR A 120 5.79 -6.59 -1.48
CA TYR A 120 6.17 -6.18 -2.83
C TYR A 120 5.30 -6.86 -3.89
N ALA A 121 5.21 -8.20 -3.87
CA ALA A 121 4.48 -8.95 -4.88
C ALA A 121 2.98 -8.59 -4.92
N ILE A 122 2.34 -8.47 -3.76
CA ILE A 122 0.92 -8.07 -3.69
C ILE A 122 0.76 -6.63 -4.17
N LEU A 123 1.57 -5.69 -3.69
CA LEU A 123 1.44 -4.27 -4.00
C LEU A 123 1.64 -3.96 -5.48
N LYS A 124 2.59 -4.62 -6.14
CA LYS A 124 2.82 -4.42 -7.59
C LYS A 124 1.62 -4.87 -8.42
N VAL A 125 0.99 -5.98 -8.05
CA VAL A 125 -0.22 -6.48 -8.74
C VAL A 125 -1.40 -5.58 -8.41
N HIS A 126 -1.60 -5.29 -7.13
CA HIS A 126 -2.71 -4.49 -6.61
C HIS A 126 -2.77 -3.10 -7.26
N LEU A 127 -1.66 -2.36 -7.25
CA LEU A 127 -1.62 -1.02 -7.84
C LEU A 127 -1.90 -1.07 -9.34
N ALA A 128 -1.36 -2.07 -10.05
CA ALA A 128 -1.63 -2.24 -11.49
C ALA A 128 -3.10 -2.60 -11.77
N GLU A 129 -3.74 -3.40 -10.91
CA GLU A 129 -5.16 -3.73 -11.01
C GLU A 129 -6.03 -2.49 -10.75
N GLU A 130 -5.68 -1.68 -9.76
CA GLU A 130 -6.38 -0.43 -9.44
C GLU A 130 -6.37 0.54 -10.65
N GLU A 131 -5.26 0.63 -11.39
CA GLU A 131 -5.18 1.45 -12.62
C GLU A 131 -6.21 1.05 -13.68
N HIS A 132 -6.63 -0.21 -13.72
CA HIS A 132 -7.63 -0.66 -14.69
C HIS A 132 -9.05 -0.20 -14.35
N TYR A 133 -9.32 0.16 -13.09
CA TYR A 133 -10.64 0.62 -12.66
C TYR A 133 -10.85 2.13 -12.84
N LEU A 134 -9.79 2.93 -12.84
CA LEU A 134 -9.92 4.40 -12.90
C LEU A 134 -10.60 4.89 -14.19
N PRO A 135 -10.24 4.41 -15.40
CA PRO A 135 -10.90 4.86 -16.63
C PRO A 135 -12.36 4.43 -16.68
N VAL A 136 -12.71 3.31 -16.03
CA VAL A 136 -14.10 2.83 -15.94
C VAL A 136 -14.93 3.83 -15.14
N LEU A 137 -14.42 4.32 -14.01
CA LEU A 137 -15.11 5.34 -13.23
C LEU A 137 -15.17 6.67 -13.96
N GLU A 138 -14.06 7.15 -14.49
CA GLU A 138 -14.00 8.45 -15.18
C GLU A 138 -14.92 8.51 -16.40
N HIS A 139 -15.14 7.39 -17.10
CA HIS A 139 -16.06 7.33 -18.23
C HIS A 139 -17.54 7.27 -17.83
N ASN A 140 -17.86 6.75 -16.64
CA ASN A 140 -19.24 6.45 -16.24
C ASN A 140 -19.80 7.35 -15.14
N LEU A 141 -18.95 8.13 -14.46
CA LEU A 141 -19.35 9.10 -13.46
C LEU A 141 -19.50 10.49 -14.07
N SER A 142 -20.32 11.34 -13.44
CA SER A 142 -20.36 12.76 -13.78
C SER A 142 -19.05 13.47 -13.42
N ASP A 143 -18.77 14.61 -14.06
CA ASP A 143 -17.57 15.42 -13.74
C ASP A 143 -17.51 15.80 -12.26
N GLU A 144 -18.65 16.07 -11.64
CA GLU A 144 -18.75 16.40 -10.21
C GLU A 144 -18.37 15.22 -9.32
N GLU A 145 -18.88 14.02 -9.62
CA GLU A 145 -18.55 12.79 -8.89
C GLU A 145 -17.08 12.41 -9.07
N THR A 146 -16.57 12.48 -10.29
CA THR A 146 -15.16 12.24 -10.63
C THR A 146 -14.24 13.19 -9.86
N ALA A 147 -14.58 14.48 -9.81
CA ALA A 147 -13.80 15.47 -9.07
C ALA A 147 -13.90 15.27 -7.55
N ALA A 148 -15.05 14.85 -7.03
CA ALA A 148 -15.21 14.53 -5.60
C ALA A 148 -14.36 13.32 -5.20
N LEU A 149 -14.36 12.27 -6.02
CA LEU A 149 -13.56 11.07 -5.78
C LEU A 149 -12.06 11.38 -5.84
N ALA A 150 -11.62 12.17 -6.83
CA ALA A 150 -10.23 12.58 -6.96
C ALA A 150 -9.74 13.35 -5.71
N ARG A 151 -10.56 14.30 -5.20
CA ARG A 151 -10.23 15.04 -3.97
C ARG A 151 -10.16 14.16 -2.74
N ALA A 152 -11.05 13.17 -2.63
CA ALA A 152 -11.06 12.25 -1.49
C ALA A 152 -9.77 11.40 -1.44
N LEU A 153 -9.33 10.89 -2.59
CA LEU A 153 -8.07 10.14 -2.71
C LEU A 153 -6.84 11.01 -2.46
N GLU A 154 -6.85 12.26 -2.93
CA GLU A 154 -5.75 13.20 -2.72
C GLU A 154 -5.62 13.62 -1.24
N HIS A 155 -6.73 13.91 -0.57
CA HIS A 155 -6.71 14.34 0.83
C HIS A 155 -6.16 13.25 1.75
N ALA A 156 -6.57 12.00 1.55
CA ALA A 156 -6.08 10.88 2.34
C ALA A 156 -4.58 10.62 2.17
N THR A 157 -3.94 11.15 1.13
CA THR A 157 -2.55 10.84 0.77
C THR A 157 -1.61 12.03 0.94
N THR A 158 -2.14 13.19 1.34
CA THR A 158 -1.39 14.44 1.54
C THR A 158 -1.24 14.84 3.00
N GLU A 159 -1.91 14.17 3.96
CA GLU A 159 -1.67 14.41 5.37
C GLU A 159 -0.28 13.85 5.78
N PRO A 160 0.65 14.72 6.22
CA PRO A 160 1.91 14.25 6.75
C PRO A 160 1.68 13.61 8.14
N LEU A 161 2.40 12.52 8.42
CA LEU A 161 2.57 12.00 9.78
C LEU A 161 3.26 13.04 10.69
#